data_AF-A0A067ELD8-F1
#
_entry.id   AF-A0A067ELD8-F1
#
_cell.length_a   1.000
_cell.length_b   1.000
_cell.length_c   1.000
_cell.angle_alpha   90.00
_cell.angle_beta   90.00
_cell.angle_gamma   90.00
#
_symmetry.space_group_name_H-M   'P 1'
#
loop_
_entity.id
_entity.type
_entity.pdbx_description
1 polymer ?
#
loop_
_entity_poly.entity_id
_entity_poly.type
_entity_poly.pdbx_seq_one_letter_code
_entity_poly.pdbx_strand_id
1 'polypeptide(L)'
;MVTSGLAALGYQYINLDDCWAELNRDSTGNFVPKASAFPAGIKALADYVHAKGLKLGIYSDAGTQTCSKTMPGSLGHEEQDAKTFASWGVDYLKYDNCFNTGTSPKERYPIMSKALLNSGRPIFFSLCEWGREDPATWAPKIGNSWRTTGDIKDNWN
;
A
#
# COMPACT_ATOMS: atom_id res chain seq x y z
N MET A 1 12.81 11.74 -12.02
CA MET A 1 12.05 12.48 -11.00
C MET A 1 12.70 13.82 -10.68
N VAL A 2 13.85 13.85 -9.97
CA VAL A 2 14.52 15.11 -9.61
C VAL A 2 15.22 15.74 -10.83
N THR A 3 16.18 15.04 -11.44
CA THR A 3 16.97 15.56 -12.58
C THR A 3 16.12 15.85 -13.82
N SER A 4 15.05 15.07 -14.02
CA SER A 4 14.12 15.25 -15.13
C SER A 4 13.12 16.40 -14.93
N GLY A 5 13.13 17.10 -13.78
CA GLY A 5 12.21 18.20 -13.48
C GLY A 5 10.78 17.78 -13.06
N LEU A 6 10.41 16.50 -13.16
CA LEU A 6 9.07 16.01 -12.79
C LEU A 6 8.72 16.31 -11.33
N ALA A 7 9.68 16.21 -10.41
CA ALA A 7 9.44 16.56 -9.01
C ALA A 7 9.00 18.02 -8.85
N ALA A 8 9.61 18.95 -9.60
CA ALA A 8 9.24 20.36 -9.61
C ALA A 8 7.86 20.63 -10.23
N LEU A 9 7.36 19.70 -11.05
CA LEU A 9 6.00 19.73 -11.61
C LEU A 9 4.94 19.09 -10.68
N GLY A 10 5.34 18.63 -9.48
CA GLY A 10 4.42 18.11 -8.46
C GLY A 10 4.35 16.58 -8.37
N TYR A 11 5.11 15.84 -9.19
CA TYR A 11 5.21 14.39 -9.06
C TYR A 11 6.06 14.03 -7.83
N GLN A 12 5.39 13.78 -6.70
CA GLN A 12 6.04 13.65 -5.39
C GLN A 12 6.10 12.22 -4.83
N TYR A 13 5.25 11.29 -5.33
CA TYR A 13 5.16 9.93 -4.80
C TYR A 13 5.99 8.94 -5.63
N ILE A 14 6.85 8.19 -4.97
CA ILE A 14 7.54 7.01 -5.50
C ILE A 14 6.88 5.80 -4.85
N ASN A 15 5.99 5.12 -5.57
CA ASN A 15 5.19 4.05 -4.99
C ASN A 15 5.77 2.69 -5.39
N LEU A 16 6.10 1.87 -4.41
CA LEU A 16 6.29 0.43 -4.61
C LEU A 16 4.93 -0.23 -4.81
N ASP A 17 4.85 -1.12 -5.79
CA ASP A 17 3.69 -1.99 -5.98
C ASP A 17 3.98 -3.37 -5.36
N ASP A 18 3.24 -4.40 -5.77
CA ASP A 18 3.39 -5.77 -5.26
C ASP A 18 4.85 -6.32 -5.34
N CYS A 19 5.09 -7.44 -4.67
CA CYS A 19 6.33 -8.23 -4.69
C CYS A 19 7.52 -7.65 -3.90
N TRP A 20 7.33 -6.66 -3.02
CA TRP A 20 8.42 -6.03 -2.27
C TRP A 20 8.86 -6.78 -1.00
N ALA A 21 7.99 -7.59 -0.40
CA ALA A 21 8.26 -8.32 0.85
C ALA A 21 8.57 -9.81 0.62
N GLU A 22 9.26 -10.45 1.55
CA GLU A 22 9.44 -11.89 1.59
C GLU A 22 8.08 -12.62 1.64
N LEU A 23 8.08 -13.90 1.24
CA LEU A 23 6.86 -14.70 1.17
C LEU A 23 6.19 -14.88 2.54
N ASN A 24 7.00 -14.88 3.61
CA ASN A 24 6.55 -15.13 4.97
C ASN A 24 6.82 -13.91 5.86
N ARG A 25 5.91 -13.68 6.81
CA ARG A 25 6.14 -12.77 7.94
C ARG A 25 7.24 -13.30 8.84
N ASP A 26 7.85 -12.42 9.62
CA ASP A 26 8.78 -12.84 10.68
C ASP A 26 8.06 -13.59 11.82
N SER A 27 8.82 -14.10 12.79
CA SER A 27 8.29 -14.84 13.95
C SER A 27 7.34 -14.02 14.85
N THR A 28 7.31 -12.70 14.68
CA THR A 28 6.42 -11.79 15.40
C THR A 28 5.26 -11.28 14.55
N GLY A 29 5.15 -11.76 13.30
CA GLY A 29 4.07 -11.42 12.40
C GLY A 29 4.29 -10.15 11.57
N ASN A 30 5.48 -9.54 11.55
CA ASN A 30 5.72 -8.36 10.71
C ASN A 30 6.07 -8.73 9.27
N PHE A 31 5.81 -7.81 8.35
CA PHE A 31 6.40 -7.87 7.02
C PHE A 31 7.93 -7.82 7.08
N VAL A 32 8.56 -8.61 6.21
CA VAL A 32 10.01 -8.62 6.01
C VAL A 32 10.30 -8.12 4.59
N PRO A 33 11.01 -7.00 4.37
CA PRO A 33 11.39 -6.58 3.02
C PRO A 33 12.26 -7.64 2.33
N LYS A 34 12.08 -7.88 1.02
CA LYS A 34 12.92 -8.84 0.29
C LYS A 34 14.38 -8.44 0.38
N ALA A 35 15.23 -9.24 1.00
CA ALA A 35 16.64 -8.88 1.20
C ALA A 35 17.40 -8.74 -0.14
N SER A 36 16.98 -9.49 -1.16
CA SER A 36 17.57 -9.45 -2.51
C SER A 36 17.27 -8.14 -3.27
N ALA A 37 16.18 -7.46 -2.95
CA ALA A 37 15.76 -6.22 -3.61
C ALA A 37 15.95 -4.98 -2.72
N PHE A 38 15.73 -5.15 -1.42
CA PHE A 38 15.80 -4.12 -0.38
C PHE A 38 16.77 -4.54 0.72
N PRO A 39 18.07 -4.72 0.43
CA PRO A 39 19.04 -5.18 1.42
C PRO A 39 19.22 -4.23 2.61
N ALA A 40 18.92 -2.93 2.43
CA ALA A 40 18.90 -1.93 3.49
C ALA A 40 17.52 -1.73 4.13
N GLY A 41 16.50 -2.49 3.68
CA GLY A 41 15.12 -2.39 4.14
C GLY A 41 14.36 -1.16 3.60
N ILE A 42 13.06 -1.13 3.89
CA ILE A 42 12.15 -0.06 3.41
C ILE A 42 12.41 1.27 4.09
N LYS A 43 12.79 1.28 5.38
CA LYS A 43 13.10 2.52 6.09
C LYS A 43 14.25 3.28 5.44
N ALA A 44 15.34 2.60 5.10
CA ALA A 44 16.47 3.24 4.42
C ALA A 44 16.07 3.81 3.04
N LEU A 45 15.19 3.12 2.31
CA LEU A 45 14.64 3.62 1.07
C LEU A 45 13.75 4.86 1.29
N ALA A 46 12.90 4.85 2.32
CA ALA A 46 12.06 5.99 2.68
C ALA A 46 12.92 7.21 3.02
N ASP A 47 13.94 7.05 3.88
CA ASP A 47 14.87 8.11 4.26
C ASP A 47 15.58 8.69 3.02
N TYR A 48 16.01 7.84 2.10
CA TYR A 48 16.61 8.29 0.84
C TYR A 48 15.62 9.09 -0.02
N VAL A 49 14.40 8.60 -0.20
CA VAL A 49 13.34 9.28 -0.98
C VAL A 49 12.97 10.63 -0.33
N HIS A 50 12.84 10.68 0.99
CA HIS A 50 12.57 11.91 1.75
C HIS A 50 13.70 12.92 1.63
N ALA A 51 14.97 12.47 1.65
CA ALA A 51 16.13 13.35 1.45
C ALA A 51 16.16 13.99 0.05
N LYS A 52 15.37 13.46 -0.91
CA LYS A 52 15.16 14.06 -2.24
C LYS A 52 13.91 14.96 -2.31
N GLY A 53 13.24 15.21 -1.19
CA GLY A 53 11.98 15.97 -1.12
C GLY A 53 10.77 15.23 -1.69
N LEU A 54 10.87 13.90 -1.82
CA LEU A 54 9.81 13.03 -2.34
C LEU A 54 9.18 12.22 -1.20
N LYS A 55 8.15 11.44 -1.52
CA LYS A 55 7.38 10.59 -0.60
C LYS A 55 7.40 9.15 -1.07
N LEU A 56 7.44 8.19 -0.14
CA LEU A 56 7.47 6.77 -0.45
C LEU A 56 6.08 6.14 -0.26
N GLY A 57 5.60 5.43 -1.28
CA GLY A 57 4.44 4.57 -1.15
C GLY A 57 4.79 3.09 -1.11
N ILE A 58 3.91 2.32 -0.50
CA ILE A 58 3.98 0.86 -0.40
C ILE A 58 2.66 0.23 -0.83
N TYR A 59 2.69 -1.09 -0.99
CA TYR A 59 1.56 -1.91 -1.39
C TYR A 59 1.26 -2.98 -0.35
N SER A 60 -0.02 -3.26 -0.13
CA SER A 60 -0.49 -4.48 0.51
C SER A 60 -1.86 -4.86 -0.07
N ASP A 61 -2.46 -5.91 0.46
CA ASP A 61 -3.75 -6.45 0.05
C ASP A 61 -4.68 -6.58 1.27
N ALA A 62 -5.96 -6.24 1.09
CA ALA A 62 -7.05 -6.52 2.01
C ALA A 62 -7.45 -8.02 2.00
N GLY A 63 -6.47 -8.91 1.96
CA GLY A 63 -6.60 -10.35 1.85
C GLY A 63 -5.48 -11.06 2.59
N THR A 64 -5.49 -12.40 2.57
CA THR A 64 -4.44 -13.20 3.25
C THR A 64 -3.12 -13.20 2.48
N GLN A 65 -3.17 -12.94 1.18
CA GLN A 65 -2.03 -12.86 0.28
C GLN A 65 -2.24 -11.74 -0.73
N THR A 66 -1.16 -11.23 -1.32
CA THR A 66 -1.22 -10.27 -2.43
C THR A 66 -1.63 -10.93 -3.74
N CYS A 67 -2.07 -10.12 -4.72
CA CYS A 67 -2.48 -10.61 -6.03
C CYS A 67 -1.40 -11.44 -6.76
N SER A 68 -0.12 -11.12 -6.61
CA SER A 68 1.00 -11.91 -7.16
C SER A 68 1.22 -13.25 -6.47
N LYS A 69 0.69 -13.44 -5.27
CA LYS A 69 0.95 -14.58 -4.38
C LYS A 69 2.41 -14.70 -3.91
N THR A 70 3.17 -13.62 -3.97
CA THR A 70 4.61 -13.65 -3.62
C THR A 70 4.93 -13.05 -2.25
N MET A 71 3.95 -12.45 -1.59
CA MET A 71 4.06 -11.90 -0.25
C MET A 71 2.70 -11.91 0.49
N PRO A 72 2.69 -11.85 1.83
CA PRO A 72 1.46 -11.79 2.62
C PRO A 72 0.60 -10.56 2.28
N GLY A 73 -0.72 -10.68 2.46
CA GLY A 73 -1.59 -9.51 2.58
C GLY A 73 -1.70 -9.09 4.05
N SER A 74 -2.53 -8.09 4.33
CA SER A 74 -2.68 -7.47 5.65
C SER A 74 -3.98 -7.83 6.36
N LEU A 75 -4.83 -8.69 5.81
CA LEU A 75 -6.08 -9.10 6.45
C LEU A 75 -5.81 -9.74 7.82
N GLY A 76 -6.35 -9.15 8.88
CA GLY A 76 -6.12 -9.57 10.27
C GLY A 76 -4.82 -9.06 10.91
N HIS A 77 -3.99 -8.32 10.17
CA HIS A 77 -2.72 -7.72 10.63
C HIS A 77 -2.71 -6.19 10.46
N GLU A 78 -3.85 -5.55 10.22
CA GLU A 78 -3.95 -4.17 9.76
C GLU A 78 -3.29 -3.19 10.73
N GLU A 79 -3.55 -3.31 12.03
CA GLU A 79 -2.96 -2.43 13.05
C GLU A 79 -1.44 -2.60 13.17
N GLN A 80 -0.95 -3.84 13.08
CA GLN A 80 0.47 -4.16 13.13
C GLN A 80 1.20 -3.62 11.89
N ASP A 81 0.62 -3.84 10.71
CA ASP A 81 1.19 -3.44 9.44
C ASP A 81 1.17 -1.92 9.28
N ALA A 82 0.09 -1.25 9.66
CA ALA A 82 0.02 0.22 9.63
C ALA A 82 1.10 0.86 10.53
N LYS A 83 1.33 0.31 11.73
CA LYS A 83 2.43 0.76 12.62
C LYS A 83 3.79 0.48 12.00
N THR A 84 3.97 -0.68 11.37
CA THR A 84 5.21 -1.04 10.68
C THR A 84 5.51 -0.05 9.56
N PHE A 85 4.54 0.23 8.68
CA PHE A 85 4.67 1.20 7.59
C PHE A 85 4.97 2.60 8.10
N ALA A 86 4.27 3.06 9.16
CA ALA A 86 4.54 4.34 9.78
C ALA A 86 5.97 4.41 10.36
N SER A 87 6.45 3.35 11.02
CA SER A 87 7.81 3.27 11.57
C SER A 87 8.90 3.31 10.48
N TRP A 88 8.58 2.80 9.30
CA TRP A 88 9.45 2.87 8.12
C TRP A 88 9.36 4.20 7.38
N GLY A 89 8.47 5.11 7.77
CA GLY A 89 8.31 6.41 7.11
C GLY A 89 7.51 6.36 5.80
N VAL A 90 6.70 5.34 5.58
CA VAL A 90 5.80 5.26 4.42
C VAL A 90 4.79 6.42 4.45
N ASP A 91 4.47 6.96 3.28
CA ASP A 91 3.57 8.10 3.08
C ASP A 91 2.29 7.76 2.32
N TYR A 92 2.24 6.58 1.69
CA TYR A 92 1.15 6.14 0.82
C TYR A 92 0.99 4.63 0.91
N LEU A 93 -0.24 4.14 1.00
CA LEU A 93 -0.59 2.72 0.88
C LEU A 93 -1.57 2.51 -0.28
N LYS A 94 -1.17 1.72 -1.29
CA LYS A 94 -2.11 1.05 -2.21
C LYS A 94 -2.58 -0.24 -1.55
N TYR A 95 -3.89 -0.44 -1.45
CA TYR A 95 -4.49 -1.58 -0.74
C TYR A 95 -5.43 -2.38 -1.65
N ASP A 96 -4.93 -3.52 -2.12
CA ASP A 96 -5.58 -4.39 -3.12
C ASP A 96 -6.66 -5.30 -2.51
N ASN A 97 -7.27 -6.15 -3.34
CA ASN A 97 -8.49 -6.86 -2.99
C ASN A 97 -8.47 -8.37 -3.31
N CYS A 98 -7.32 -8.97 -3.58
CA CYS A 98 -7.20 -10.41 -3.80
C CYS A 98 -7.33 -11.20 -2.49
N PHE A 99 -7.48 -12.53 -2.56
CA PHE A 99 -7.46 -13.44 -1.37
C PHE A 99 -8.29 -12.98 -0.16
N ASN A 100 -9.42 -12.33 -0.41
CA ASN A 100 -10.22 -11.59 0.56
C ASN A 100 -11.21 -12.43 1.39
N THR A 101 -11.03 -13.75 1.39
CA THR A 101 -11.89 -14.73 2.09
C THR A 101 -13.39 -14.66 1.76
N GLY A 102 -13.78 -13.99 0.67
CA GLY A 102 -15.18 -13.75 0.31
C GLY A 102 -15.84 -12.60 1.07
N THR A 103 -15.11 -11.89 1.92
CA THR A 103 -15.61 -10.79 2.76
C THR A 103 -15.72 -9.49 1.95
N SER A 104 -16.78 -8.70 2.17
CA SER A 104 -17.01 -7.46 1.42
C SER A 104 -15.87 -6.44 1.62
N PRO A 105 -15.47 -5.68 0.58
CA PRO A 105 -14.55 -4.55 0.76
C PRO A 105 -15.10 -3.50 1.74
N LYS A 106 -16.43 -3.34 1.84
CA LYS A 106 -17.06 -2.43 2.81
C LYS A 106 -16.82 -2.83 4.26
N GLU A 107 -16.44 -4.08 4.53
CA GLU A 107 -16.10 -4.56 5.87
C GLU A 107 -14.59 -4.49 6.13
N ARG A 108 -13.76 -4.89 5.14
CA ARG A 108 -12.30 -4.99 5.32
C ARG A 108 -11.57 -3.64 5.22
N TYR A 109 -11.92 -2.79 4.27
CA TYR A 109 -11.20 -1.53 4.05
C TYR A 109 -11.33 -0.53 5.21
N PRO A 110 -12.47 -0.40 5.91
CA PRO A 110 -12.56 0.46 7.09
C PRO A 110 -11.60 0.06 8.22
N ILE A 111 -11.25 -1.23 8.34
CA ILE A 111 -10.31 -1.71 9.36
C ILE A 111 -8.92 -1.14 9.09
N MET A 112 -8.41 -1.26 7.85
CA MET A 112 -7.13 -0.68 7.47
C MET A 112 -7.17 0.86 7.51
N SER A 113 -8.27 1.49 7.10
CA SER A 113 -8.44 2.96 7.22
C SER A 113 -8.22 3.43 8.67
N LYS A 114 -8.89 2.78 9.63
CA LYS A 114 -8.73 3.08 11.06
C LYS A 114 -7.31 2.81 11.55
N ALA A 115 -6.69 1.71 11.11
CA ALA A 115 -5.32 1.36 11.46
C ALA A 115 -4.32 2.44 10.99
N LEU A 116 -4.46 2.94 9.76
CA LEU A 116 -3.61 4.01 9.22
C LEU A 116 -3.80 5.33 9.99
N LEU A 117 -5.04 5.72 10.30
CA LEU A 117 -5.33 6.92 11.10
C LEU A 117 -4.69 6.85 12.50
N ASN A 118 -4.60 5.65 13.07
CA ASN A 118 -4.02 5.40 14.39
C ASN A 118 -2.53 5.06 14.36
N SER A 119 -1.88 5.06 13.20
CA SER A 119 -0.48 4.65 13.05
C SER A 119 0.54 5.67 13.57
N GLY A 120 0.11 6.91 13.79
CA GLY A 120 0.97 8.03 14.21
C GLY A 120 1.66 8.76 13.04
N ARG A 121 1.41 8.35 11.79
CA ARG A 121 1.88 9.05 10.58
C ARG A 121 0.72 9.21 9.57
N PRO A 122 0.55 10.40 8.96
CA PRO A 122 -0.37 10.53 7.83
C PRO A 122 0.08 9.67 6.65
N ILE A 123 -0.70 8.67 6.29
CA ILE A 123 -0.46 7.78 5.15
C ILE A 123 -1.65 7.92 4.19
N PHE A 124 -1.38 8.33 2.95
CA PHE A 124 -2.41 8.42 1.91
C PHE A 124 -2.96 7.01 1.63
N PHE A 125 -4.28 6.85 1.70
CA PHE A 125 -4.91 5.54 1.53
C PHE A 125 -5.62 5.42 0.18
N SER A 126 -5.08 4.54 -0.67
CA SER A 126 -5.56 4.27 -2.02
C SER A 126 -6.19 2.88 -2.11
N LEU A 127 -7.51 2.84 -2.24
CA LEU A 127 -8.27 1.60 -2.35
C LEU A 127 -8.19 1.02 -3.77
N CYS A 128 -7.97 -0.29 -3.87
CA CYS A 128 -7.83 -0.99 -5.14
C CYS A 128 -8.72 -2.24 -5.16
N GLU A 129 -10.04 -2.05 -5.19
CA GLU A 129 -11.02 -3.14 -5.27
C GLU A 129 -11.67 -3.33 -6.65
N TRP A 130 -11.14 -2.60 -7.65
CA TRP A 130 -11.51 -2.66 -9.06
C TRP A 130 -12.92 -2.18 -9.45
N GLY A 131 -13.53 -1.30 -8.66
CA GLY A 131 -14.93 -0.87 -8.79
C GLY A 131 -15.94 -1.80 -8.08
N ARG A 132 -15.49 -2.78 -7.30
CA ARG A 132 -16.35 -3.83 -6.73
C ARG A 132 -17.23 -3.31 -5.60
N GLU A 133 -18.54 -3.29 -5.85
CA GLU A 133 -19.55 -2.71 -4.95
C GLU A 133 -19.54 -1.18 -4.90
N ASP A 134 -19.26 -0.54 -6.04
CA ASP A 134 -19.46 0.90 -6.27
C ASP A 134 -18.73 1.78 -5.25
N PRO A 135 -17.38 1.75 -5.20
CA PRO A 135 -16.57 2.43 -4.18
C PRO A 135 -16.83 3.93 -4.10
N ALA A 136 -17.23 4.57 -5.20
CA ALA A 136 -17.61 5.98 -5.19
C ALA A 136 -18.73 6.31 -4.18
N THR A 137 -19.55 5.33 -3.79
CA THR A 137 -20.65 5.51 -2.84
C THR A 137 -20.24 5.41 -1.36
N TRP A 138 -19.05 4.84 -1.06
CA TRP A 138 -18.65 4.55 0.33
C TRP A 138 -17.18 4.86 0.66
N ALA A 139 -16.25 4.70 -0.29
CA ALA A 139 -14.82 4.96 -0.12
C ALA A 139 -14.45 6.40 0.29
N PRO A 140 -15.16 7.49 -0.11
CA PRO A 140 -14.82 8.86 0.30
C PRO A 140 -14.75 9.06 1.81
N LYS A 141 -15.45 8.22 2.60
CA LYS A 141 -15.47 8.32 4.06
C LYS A 141 -14.28 7.66 4.74
N ILE A 142 -13.52 6.84 4.02
CA ILE A 142 -12.49 5.99 4.63
C ILE A 142 -11.12 6.06 3.93
N GLY A 143 -11.02 6.63 2.73
CA GLY A 143 -9.75 6.74 2.00
C GLY A 143 -9.66 7.99 1.14
N ASN A 144 -8.51 8.15 0.50
CA ASN A 144 -8.18 9.35 -0.28
C ASN A 144 -8.41 9.15 -1.78
N SER A 145 -8.32 7.91 -2.27
CA SER A 145 -8.66 7.53 -3.64
C SER A 145 -9.16 6.10 -3.70
N TRP A 146 -9.86 5.75 -4.78
CA TRP A 146 -10.30 4.40 -5.06
C TRP A 146 -10.25 4.11 -6.56
N ARG A 147 -9.87 2.88 -6.92
CA ARG A 147 -10.02 2.36 -8.27
C ARG A 147 -11.50 2.20 -8.60
N THR A 148 -11.88 2.50 -9.83
CA THR A 148 -13.26 2.38 -10.34
C THR A 148 -13.41 1.27 -11.38
N THR A 149 -12.32 0.65 -11.81
CA THR A 149 -12.28 -0.37 -12.86
C THR A 149 -11.23 -1.43 -12.58
N GLY A 150 -11.28 -2.53 -13.35
CA GLY A 150 -10.19 -3.49 -13.50
C GLY A 150 -8.89 -2.86 -13.99
N ASP A 151 -7.83 -3.65 -14.03
CA ASP A 151 -6.48 -3.17 -14.35
C ASP A 151 -6.42 -2.65 -15.79
N ILE A 152 -5.77 -1.49 -15.94
CA ILE A 152 -5.43 -0.97 -17.26
C ILE A 152 -4.43 -1.90 -17.91
N LYS A 153 -4.45 -1.94 -19.24
CA LYS A 153 -3.47 -2.64 -20.06
C LYS A 153 -2.87 -1.65 -21.04
N ASP A 154 -1.63 -1.88 -21.46
CA ASP A 154 -0.96 -1.07 -22.47
C ASP A 154 -1.50 -1.39 -23.88
N ASN A 155 -2.78 -1.06 -24.09
CA ASN A 155 -3.46 -1.17 -25.36
C ASN A 155 -4.61 -0.15 -25.39
N TRP A 156 -5.13 0.14 -26.58
CA TRP A 156 -6.15 1.17 -26.78
C TRP A 156 -7.53 0.81 -26.19
N ASN A 157 -7.86 -0.48 -26.11
CA ASN A 157 -9.17 -0.99 -25.67
C ASN A 157 -9.15 -1.38 -24.19
#